data_AF-A0A397CJ90-F1
#
_entry.id   AF-A0A397CJ90-F1
#
_cell.length_a   1.000
_cell.length_b   1.000
_cell.length_c   1.000
_cell.angle_alpha   90.00
_cell.angle_beta   90.00
_cell.angle_gamma   90.00
#
_symmetry.space_group_name_H-M   'P 1'
#
loop_
_entity.id
_entity.type
_entity.pdbx_description
1 polymer ?
#
loop_
_entity_poly.entity_id
_entity_poly.type
_entity_poly.pdbx_seq_one_letter_code
_entity_poly.pdbx_strand_id
1 'polypeptide(L)'
;MKHNRRLRCKSSYLRPLLTEDNKEERMKFALSFVTKNHVFDDMHDVGHVDEKWFFLTKDKGKFYVYDDETLPHRQSKSKPFITKVIIPVMVAARLNLDAPRWDQSTFEGRARHFFTTTNPINVLATDEQLDAAKALVQQYQYKPSPPVLLMYPLLAISAH
;
A
#
# COMPACT_ATOMS: atom_id res chain seq x y z
N MET A 1 -21.56 -20.01 48.72
CA MET A 1 -22.41 -19.34 47.71
C MET A 1 -21.77 -19.47 46.34
N LYS A 2 -22.39 -20.20 45.39
CA LYS A 2 -21.85 -20.36 44.02
C LYS A 2 -22.13 -19.07 43.24
N HIS A 3 -21.09 -18.39 42.79
CA HIS A 3 -21.23 -17.18 41.99
C HIS A 3 -21.76 -17.56 40.60
N ASN A 4 -22.97 -17.10 40.26
CA ASN A 4 -23.59 -17.35 38.94
C ASN A 4 -22.77 -16.67 37.84
N ARG A 5 -21.88 -17.43 37.18
CA ARG A 5 -21.12 -16.94 36.03
C ARG A 5 -22.05 -16.88 34.81
N ARG A 6 -22.37 -15.65 34.38
CA ARG A 6 -23.18 -15.40 33.18
C ARG A 6 -22.35 -15.75 31.93
N LEU A 7 -22.78 -16.78 31.20
CA LEU A 7 -22.18 -17.13 29.91
C LEU A 7 -22.39 -15.98 28.91
N ARG A 8 -21.31 -15.58 28.24
CA ARG A 8 -21.31 -14.55 27.19
C ARG A 8 -20.63 -15.12 25.96
N CYS A 9 -21.25 -14.95 24.81
CA CYS A 9 -20.60 -15.24 23.53
C CYS A 9 -19.39 -14.32 23.36
N LYS A 10 -18.23 -14.89 23.05
CA LYS A 10 -17.00 -14.17 22.69
C LYS A 10 -16.45 -14.78 21.40
N SER A 11 -16.11 -13.94 20.43
CA SER A 11 -15.36 -14.34 19.24
C SER A 11 -13.87 -14.06 19.45
N SER A 12 -13.03 -14.97 18.95
CA SER A 12 -11.59 -14.74 18.80
C SER A 12 -11.23 -14.79 17.32
N TYR A 13 -10.25 -13.98 16.94
CA TYR A 13 -9.66 -14.01 15.61
C TYR A 13 -8.30 -14.68 15.70
N LEU A 14 -7.99 -15.55 14.74
CA LEU A 14 -6.63 -16.04 14.56
C LEU A 14 -5.74 -14.87 14.14
N ARG A 15 -4.65 -14.67 14.87
CA ARG A 15 -3.60 -13.73 14.53
C ARG A 15 -2.36 -14.53 14.16
N PRO A 16 -1.54 -14.07 13.19
CA PRO A 16 -0.28 -14.72 12.89
C PRO A 16 0.59 -14.79 14.15
N LEU A 17 1.23 -15.93 14.36
CA LEU A 17 2.13 -16.13 15.48
C LEU A 17 3.41 -15.33 15.22
N LEU A 18 3.73 -14.40 16.11
CA LEU A 18 4.98 -13.64 16.07
C LEU A 18 6.01 -14.34 16.96
N THR A 19 7.05 -14.89 16.35
CA THR A 19 8.26 -15.31 17.06
C THR A 19 8.94 -14.08 17.69
N GLU A 20 9.77 -14.28 18.72
CA GLU A 20 10.52 -13.16 19.31
C GLU A 20 11.42 -12.48 18.27
N ASP A 21 12.06 -13.25 17.38
CA ASP A 21 12.85 -12.72 16.26
C ASP A 21 12.03 -11.78 15.36
N ASN A 22 10.80 -12.18 14.97
CA ASN A 22 9.92 -11.34 14.15
C ASN A 22 9.50 -10.06 14.89
N LYS A 23 9.40 -10.10 16.23
CA LYS A 23 9.09 -8.90 17.02
C LYS A 23 10.30 -7.97 17.07
N GLU A 24 11.51 -8.51 17.24
CA GLU A 24 12.74 -7.73 17.21
C GLU A 24 12.95 -7.06 15.88
N GLU A 25 12.76 -7.76 14.76
CA GLU A 25 12.88 -7.18 13.43
C GLU A 25 11.86 -6.05 13.21
N ARG A 26 10.61 -6.27 13.63
CA ARG A 26 9.57 -5.23 13.58
C ARG A 26 9.91 -4.02 14.45
N MET A 27 10.52 -4.24 15.61
CA MET A 27 10.97 -3.17 16.50
C MET A 27 12.14 -2.40 15.88
N LYS A 28 13.14 -3.10 15.34
CA LYS A 28 14.29 -2.50 14.64
C LYS A 28 13.82 -1.66 13.44
N PHE A 29 12.86 -2.17 12.67
CA PHE A 29 12.23 -1.45 11.57
C PHE A 29 11.52 -0.19 12.08
N ALA A 30 10.67 -0.29 13.10
CA ALA A 30 9.98 0.87 13.68
C ALA A 30 10.96 1.93 14.21
N LEU A 31 12.04 1.50 14.86
CA LEU A 31 13.09 2.39 15.39
C LEU A 31 13.88 3.09 14.29
N SER A 32 13.97 2.52 13.08
CA SER A 32 14.68 3.16 11.97
C SER A 32 13.99 4.42 11.45
N PHE A 33 12.71 4.65 11.78
CA PHE A 33 11.98 5.88 11.45
C PHE A 33 12.03 6.92 12.58
N VAL A 34 12.77 6.64 13.65
CA VAL A 34 12.86 7.52 14.82
C VAL A 34 14.25 8.15 14.86
N THR A 35 14.28 9.47 14.84
CA THR A 35 15.51 10.24 15.01
C THR A 35 16.08 10.08 16.43
N LYS A 36 17.35 10.46 16.61
CA LYS A 36 18.02 10.47 17.92
C LYS A 36 17.29 11.30 18.99
N ASN A 37 16.44 12.24 18.57
CA ASN A 37 15.66 13.10 19.46
C ASN A 37 14.28 12.48 19.82
N HIS A 38 14.05 11.21 19.50
CA HIS A 38 12.77 10.51 19.67
C HIS A 38 11.59 11.14 18.90
N VAL A 39 11.91 11.87 17.82
CA VAL A 39 10.92 12.42 16.87
C VAL A 39 10.90 11.53 15.64
N PHE A 40 9.71 11.21 15.14
CA PHE A 40 9.57 10.47 13.88
C PHE A 40 10.07 11.33 12.70
N ASP A 41 10.75 10.68 11.76
CA ASP A 41 11.09 11.30 10.49
C ASP A 41 9.83 11.71 9.74
N ASP A 42 9.92 12.83 9.02
CA ASP A 42 8.84 13.27 8.15
C ASP A 42 8.59 12.22 7.04
N MET A 43 7.37 11.70 6.97
CA MET A 43 6.97 10.66 6.03
C MET A 43 6.54 11.21 4.67
N HIS A 44 6.69 12.52 4.43
CA HIS A 44 6.27 13.16 3.17
C HIS A 44 7.01 12.62 1.93
N ASP A 45 8.20 12.03 2.09
CA ASP A 45 9.01 11.46 1.01
C ASP A 45 8.84 9.94 0.85
N VAL A 46 7.86 9.34 1.53
CA VAL A 46 7.60 7.89 1.48
C VAL A 46 6.24 7.61 0.83
N GLY A 47 6.29 6.97 -0.34
CA GLY A 47 5.12 6.38 -0.98
C GLY A 47 4.89 4.95 -0.51
N HIS A 48 3.69 4.67 -0.02
CA HIS A 48 3.27 3.32 0.35
C HIS A 48 2.59 2.68 -0.85
N VAL A 49 3.08 1.52 -1.27
CA VAL A 49 2.45 0.71 -2.32
C VAL A 49 1.90 -0.55 -1.66
N ASP A 50 0.64 -0.86 -1.92
CA ASP A 50 -0.01 -2.08 -1.44
C ASP A 50 -0.84 -2.71 -2.57
N GLU A 51 -1.01 -4.03 -2.50
CA GLU A 51 -1.84 -4.78 -3.43
C GLU A 51 -3.04 -5.34 -2.69
N LYS A 52 -4.24 -5.07 -3.21
CA LYS A 52 -5.47 -5.54 -2.59
C LYS A 52 -6.32 -6.34 -3.56
N TRP A 53 -6.74 -7.52 -3.10
CA TRP A 53 -7.69 -8.38 -3.80
C TRP A 53 -9.12 -7.93 -3.55
N PHE A 54 -9.85 -7.68 -4.63
CA PHE A 54 -11.28 -7.38 -4.63
C PHE A 54 -12.03 -8.53 -5.29
N PHE A 55 -13.00 -9.09 -4.57
CA PHE A 55 -13.88 -10.11 -5.13
C PHE A 55 -15.01 -9.41 -5.89
N LEU A 56 -15.26 -9.85 -7.13
CA LEU A 56 -16.37 -9.32 -7.93
C LEU A 56 -17.73 -9.56 -7.25
N THR A 57 -17.85 -10.67 -6.52
CA THR A 57 -19.08 -11.04 -5.81
C THR A 57 -18.77 -11.57 -4.41
N LYS A 58 -19.57 -11.18 -3.41
CA LYS A 58 -19.45 -11.69 -2.03
C LYS A 58 -19.97 -13.13 -1.95
N ASP A 59 -19.27 -13.98 -1.18
CA ASP A 59 -19.69 -15.36 -0.87
C ASP A 59 -21.11 -15.38 -0.24
N LYS A 60 -21.38 -14.46 0.69
CA LYS A 60 -22.71 -14.25 1.26
C LYS A 60 -23.21 -12.84 0.94
N GLY A 61 -24.32 -12.75 0.21
CA GLY A 61 -25.06 -11.50 -0.02
C GLY A 61 -26.28 -11.41 0.89
N LYS A 62 -26.64 -10.20 1.32
CA LYS A 62 -27.95 -9.95 1.96
C LYS A 62 -28.86 -9.36 0.89
N PHE A 63 -30.01 -9.99 0.68
CA PHE A 63 -31.02 -9.54 -0.28
C PHE A 63 -32.29 -9.23 0.50
N TYR A 64 -32.92 -8.09 0.18
CA TYR A 64 -34.28 -7.79 0.61
C TYR A 64 -35.18 -8.18 -0.55
N VAL A 65 -36.11 -9.09 -0.29
CA VAL A 65 -37.02 -9.67 -1.28
C VAL A 65 -38.40 -9.65 -0.65
N TYR A 66 -39.43 -9.29 -1.43
CA TYR A 66 -40.82 -9.33 -0.96
C TYR A 66 -41.29 -10.78 -0.76
N ASP A 67 -42.34 -10.98 0.04
CA ASP A 67 -42.78 -12.32 0.46
C ASP A 67 -43.22 -13.23 -0.71
N ASP A 68 -43.62 -12.63 -1.84
CA ASP A 68 -44.06 -13.28 -3.07
C ASP A 68 -42.95 -13.47 -4.12
N GLU A 69 -41.78 -12.87 -3.90
CA GLU A 69 -40.64 -12.97 -4.80
C GLU A 69 -39.67 -14.10 -4.42
N THR A 70 -39.00 -14.69 -5.42
CA THR A 70 -37.99 -15.72 -5.16
C THR A 70 -36.59 -15.11 -5.05
N LEU A 71 -35.80 -15.61 -4.11
CA LEU A 71 -34.41 -15.18 -3.94
C LEU A 71 -33.61 -15.41 -5.23
N PRO A 72 -32.75 -14.46 -5.64
CA PRO A 72 -31.96 -14.60 -6.85
C PRO A 72 -31.00 -15.78 -6.73
N HIS A 73 -31.11 -16.73 -7.68
CA HIS A 73 -30.25 -17.91 -7.72
C HIS A 73 -28.81 -17.53 -8.06
N ARG A 74 -27.86 -17.92 -7.20
CA ARG A 74 -26.42 -17.68 -7.38
C ARG A 74 -25.66 -18.98 -7.21
N GLN A 75 -24.98 -19.44 -8.26
CA GLN A 75 -24.15 -20.64 -8.23
C GLN A 75 -22.71 -20.33 -8.65
N SER A 76 -21.76 -20.96 -7.97
CA SER A 76 -20.35 -21.05 -8.35
C SER A 76 -19.85 -22.45 -7.98
N LYS A 77 -18.84 -22.96 -8.68
CA LYS A 77 -18.27 -24.30 -8.44
C LYS A 77 -17.68 -24.42 -7.03
N SER A 78 -17.00 -23.38 -6.55
CA SER A 78 -16.49 -23.26 -5.17
C SER A 78 -16.00 -21.83 -4.90
N LYS A 79 -15.69 -21.50 -3.63
CA LYS A 79 -15.25 -20.14 -3.23
C LYS A 79 -13.98 -19.63 -3.91
N PRO A 80 -12.94 -20.45 -4.17
CA PRO A 80 -11.75 -20.00 -4.87
C PRO A 80 -12.00 -19.49 -6.29
N PHE A 81 -12.99 -20.08 -6.99
CA PHE A 81 -13.38 -19.76 -8.37
C PHE A 81 -14.15 -18.43 -8.53
N ILE A 82 -14.38 -17.70 -7.44
CA ILE A 82 -15.00 -16.36 -7.53
C ILE A 82 -13.96 -15.43 -8.14
N THR A 83 -14.30 -14.81 -9.28
CA THR A 83 -13.43 -13.85 -9.97
C THR A 83 -12.92 -12.77 -9.01
N LYS A 84 -11.60 -12.60 -8.99
CA LYS A 84 -10.91 -11.60 -8.17
C LYS A 84 -10.15 -10.66 -9.07
N VAL A 85 -10.17 -9.39 -8.71
CA VAL A 85 -9.36 -8.34 -9.33
C VAL A 85 -8.36 -7.90 -8.28
N ILE A 86 -7.07 -7.92 -8.63
CA ILE A 86 -6.05 -7.27 -7.82
C ILE A 86 -5.90 -5.82 -8.27
N ILE A 87 -5.85 -4.90 -7.32
CA ILE A 87 -5.62 -3.48 -7.60
C ILE A 87 -4.38 -3.06 -6.81
N PRO A 88 -3.27 -2.69 -7.50
CA PRO A 88 -2.15 -2.03 -6.85
C PRO A 88 -2.53 -0.58 -6.54
N VAL A 89 -2.25 -0.14 -5.33
CA VAL A 89 -2.56 1.22 -4.87
C VAL A 89 -1.30 1.84 -4.29
N MET A 90 -0.93 3.00 -4.82
CA MET A 90 0.11 3.85 -4.24
C MET A 90 -0.53 5.03 -3.50
N VAL A 91 -0.22 5.14 -2.21
CA VAL A 91 -0.61 6.26 -1.35
C VAL A 91 0.66 6.99 -0.92
N ALA A 92 0.79 8.25 -1.33
CA ALA A 92 1.90 9.09 -0.96
C ALA A 92 1.38 10.50 -0.65
N ALA A 93 1.97 11.15 0.34
CA ALA A 93 1.84 12.59 0.47
C ALA A 93 2.46 13.28 -0.75
N ARG A 94 2.20 14.59 -0.92
CA ARG A 94 2.79 15.35 -2.01
C ARG A 94 4.31 15.34 -1.85
N LEU A 95 5.00 14.64 -2.76
CA LEU A 95 6.44 14.58 -2.82
C LEU A 95 6.98 15.97 -3.16
N ASN A 96 7.95 16.44 -2.37
CA ASN A 96 8.66 17.66 -2.68
C ASN A 96 9.79 17.36 -3.66
N LEU A 97 9.58 17.71 -4.93
CA LEU A 97 10.60 17.50 -5.98
C LEU A 97 11.63 18.63 -6.05
N ASP A 98 11.38 19.77 -5.39
CA ASP A 98 12.24 20.95 -5.47
C ASP A 98 13.40 20.86 -4.48
N ALA A 99 13.24 20.08 -3.41
CA ALA A 99 14.28 19.83 -2.41
C ALA A 99 14.99 18.48 -2.64
N PRO A 100 16.32 18.39 -2.45
CA PRO A 100 17.01 17.10 -2.50
C PRO A 100 16.59 16.22 -1.33
N ARG A 101 16.37 14.92 -1.60
CA ARG A 101 15.99 13.90 -0.60
C ARG A 101 16.96 13.78 0.58
N TRP A 102 18.25 14.04 0.35
CA TRP A 102 19.28 14.01 1.39
C TRP A 102 19.91 15.38 1.55
N ASP A 103 20.22 15.74 2.79
CA ASP A 103 20.89 16.99 3.11
C ASP A 103 22.28 17.06 2.49
N GLN A 104 22.45 18.00 1.57
CA GLN A 104 23.68 18.22 0.81
C GLN A 104 24.78 18.92 1.64
N SER A 105 24.47 19.43 2.84
CA SER A 105 25.47 20.02 3.74
C SER A 105 26.46 18.97 4.27
N THR A 106 25.98 17.73 4.43
CA THR A 106 26.77 16.62 4.97
C THR A 106 27.47 15.83 3.86
N PHE A 107 28.65 15.29 4.16
CA PHE A 107 29.38 14.42 3.23
C PHE A 107 28.57 13.15 2.89
N GLU A 108 27.93 12.55 3.88
CA GLU A 108 27.12 11.35 3.71
C GLU A 108 25.91 11.61 2.81
N GLY A 109 25.21 12.74 2.99
CA GLY A 109 24.09 13.12 2.12
C GLY A 109 24.52 13.34 0.67
N ARG A 110 25.66 14.01 0.46
CA ARG A 110 26.26 14.16 -0.89
C ARG A 110 26.62 12.82 -1.52
N ALA A 111 27.21 11.90 -0.75
CA ALA A 111 27.57 10.57 -1.25
C ALA A 111 26.32 9.77 -1.66
N ARG A 112 25.28 9.74 -0.83
CA ARG A 112 24.00 9.07 -1.14
C ARG A 112 23.33 9.65 -2.39
N HIS A 113 23.32 10.98 -2.50
CA HIS A 113 22.82 11.65 -3.69
C HIS A 113 23.62 11.28 -4.94
N PHE A 114 24.95 11.31 -4.88
CA PHE A 114 25.82 10.93 -5.98
C PHE A 114 25.57 9.51 -6.47
N PHE A 115 25.53 8.52 -5.56
CA PHE A 115 25.30 7.12 -5.96
C PHE A 115 23.91 6.87 -6.54
N THR A 116 22.90 7.62 -6.10
CA THR A 116 21.53 7.46 -6.61
C THR A 116 21.36 8.09 -7.99
N THR A 117 21.86 9.32 -8.16
CA THR A 117 21.76 10.05 -9.43
C THR A 117 22.66 9.42 -10.50
N THR A 118 23.87 9.03 -10.12
CA THR A 118 24.90 8.46 -11.00
C THR A 118 24.79 6.95 -11.10
N ASN A 119 23.59 6.38 -10.96
CA ASN A 119 23.40 4.96 -11.18
C ASN A 119 23.89 4.63 -12.61
N PRO A 120 24.91 3.76 -12.80
CA PRO A 120 25.48 3.48 -14.11
C PRO A 120 24.46 2.93 -15.12
N ILE A 121 23.33 2.40 -14.64
CA ILE A 121 22.22 1.94 -15.47
C ILE A 121 21.48 3.11 -16.15
N ASN A 122 21.50 4.31 -15.59
CA ASN A 122 20.87 5.49 -16.19
C ASN A 122 21.52 5.88 -17.54
N VAL A 123 22.76 5.47 -17.79
CA VAL A 123 23.44 5.66 -19.08
C VAL A 123 22.78 4.83 -20.20
N LEU A 124 22.02 3.79 -19.84
CA LEU A 124 21.31 2.92 -20.77
C LEU A 124 19.86 3.36 -21.03
N ALA A 125 19.40 4.46 -20.41
CA ALA A 125 18.06 4.97 -20.63
C ALA A 125 17.96 5.59 -22.04
N THR A 126 16.86 5.33 -22.75
CA THR A 126 16.64 5.91 -24.08
C THR A 126 16.16 7.36 -23.98
N ASP A 127 16.40 8.16 -25.02
CA ASP A 127 15.92 9.54 -25.07
C ASP A 127 14.39 9.62 -24.89
N GLU A 128 13.66 8.64 -25.44
CA GLU A 128 12.19 8.52 -25.26
C GLU A 128 11.80 8.33 -23.79
N GLN A 129 12.53 7.50 -23.04
CA GLN A 129 12.27 7.29 -21.61
C GLN A 129 12.56 8.57 -20.82
N LEU A 130 13.61 9.30 -21.20
CA LEU A 130 13.99 10.56 -20.57
C LEU A 130 12.93 11.64 -20.82
N ASP A 131 12.42 11.75 -22.05
CA ASP A 131 11.35 12.68 -22.41
C ASP A 131 10.03 12.33 -21.71
N ALA A 132 9.69 11.05 -21.62
CA ALA A 132 8.52 10.58 -20.88
C ALA A 132 8.62 10.91 -19.38
N ALA A 133 9.79 10.69 -18.78
CA ALA A 133 10.05 11.06 -17.38
C ALA A 133 9.94 12.58 -17.16
N LYS A 134 10.49 13.38 -18.07
CA LYS A 134 10.40 14.84 -18.03
C LYS A 134 8.94 15.32 -18.13
N ALA A 135 8.16 14.75 -19.04
CA ALA A 135 6.74 15.07 -19.19
C ALA A 135 5.95 14.75 -17.91
N LEU A 136 6.25 13.62 -17.26
CA LEU A 136 5.61 13.23 -16.00
C LEU A 136 5.90 14.23 -14.88
N VAL A 137 7.15 14.66 -14.73
CA VAL A 137 7.55 15.66 -13.72
C VAL A 137 6.83 17.00 -13.96
N GLN A 138 6.78 17.45 -15.22
CA GLN A 138 6.06 18.68 -15.58
C GLN A 138 4.56 18.57 -15.30
N GLN A 139 3.94 17.43 -15.62
CA GLN A 139 2.54 17.17 -15.32
C GLN A 139 2.26 17.20 -13.82
N TYR A 140 3.14 16.60 -13.01
CA TYR A 140 3.04 16.60 -11.55
C TYR A 140 3.14 18.00 -10.95
N GLN A 141 4.02 18.86 -11.49
CA GLN A 141 4.15 20.26 -11.08
C GLN A 141 2.90 21.09 -11.44
N TYR A 142 2.34 20.90 -12.64
CA TYR A 142 1.19 21.68 -13.13
C TYR A 142 -0.16 21.22 -12.55
N LYS A 143 -0.35 19.92 -12.38
CA LYS A 143 -1.55 19.32 -11.78
C LYS A 143 -1.15 18.55 -10.51
N PRO A 144 -1.17 19.19 -9.33
CA PRO A 144 -1.02 18.47 -8.08
C PRO A 144 -2.23 17.53 -7.93
N SER A 145 -2.06 16.26 -8.29
CA SER A 145 -3.05 15.22 -8.02
C SER A 145 -3.33 15.18 -6.51
N PRO A 146 -4.58 14.97 -6.06
CA PRO A 146 -4.89 14.95 -4.65
C PRO A 146 -4.06 13.86 -3.93
N PRO A 147 -3.59 14.12 -2.70
CA PRO A 147 -2.53 13.38 -2.00
C PRO A 147 -2.91 11.97 -1.53
N VAL A 148 -3.89 11.31 -2.14
CA VAL A 148 -4.48 10.11 -1.55
C VAL A 148 -4.51 8.91 -2.49
N LEU A 149 -4.58 9.09 -3.81
CA LEU A 149 -4.71 7.95 -4.73
C LEU A 149 -4.09 8.28 -6.10
N LEU A 150 -2.80 7.99 -6.27
CA LEU A 150 -2.31 7.68 -7.61
C LEU A 150 -2.68 6.23 -7.88
N MET A 151 -3.96 6.02 -8.20
CA MET A 151 -4.44 4.74 -8.69
C MET A 151 -3.98 4.63 -10.14
N TYR A 152 -2.75 4.16 -10.35
CA TYR A 152 -2.33 3.77 -11.67
C TYR A 152 -3.11 2.50 -12.04
N PRO A 153 -3.91 2.50 -13.11
CA PRO A 153 -4.55 1.30 -13.61
C PRO A 153 -3.50 0.44 -14.34
N LEU A 154 -2.44 0.06 -13.63
CA LEU A 154 -1.48 -0.91 -14.10
C LEU A 154 -2.11 -2.27 -13.88
N LEU A 155 -2.86 -2.71 -14.90
CA LEU A 155 -3.34 -4.08 -15.10
C LEU A 155 -4.15 -4.65 -13.93
N ALA A 156 -5.47 -4.45 -13.98
CA ALA A 156 -6.41 -5.32 -13.27
C ALA A 156 -6.25 -6.75 -13.81
N ILE A 157 -5.41 -7.57 -13.17
CA ILE A 157 -5.26 -8.98 -13.52
C ILE A 157 -6.47 -9.71 -12.94
N SER A 158 -7.37 -10.16 -13.83
CA SER A 158 -8.47 -11.05 -13.47
C SER A 158 -7.91 -12.45 -13.25
N ALA A 159 -7.88 -12.92 -12.01
CA ALA A 159 -7.56 -14.30 -11.69
C ALA A 159 -8.86 -15.06 -11.35
N HIS A 160 -9.05 -16.22 -11.99
CA HIS A 160 -10.11 -17.19 -11.69
C HIS A 160 -9.66 -18.19 -10.64
#